data_AF-A0A7W4GQ76-F1
#
_entry.id   AF-A0A7W4GQ76-F1
#
_cell.length_a   1.000
_cell.length_b   1.000
_cell.length_c   1.000
_cell.angle_alpha   90.00
_cell.angle_beta   90.00
_cell.angle_gamma   90.00
#
_symmetry.space_group_name_H-M   'P 1'
#
loop_
_entity.id
_entity.type
_entity.pdbx_description
1 polymer ?
#
loop_
_entity_poly.entity_id
_entity_poly.type
_entity_poly.pdbx_seq_one_letter_code
_entity_poly.pdbx_strand_id
1 'polypeptide(L)'
;MIAKTMRAAAVGLVCASAAIAQTAETPPAANPAADAAPLAATEPNRGASTPIPEGATSVEMKANAAGSAVATGEGEVTAGQTIGVVKPTVPGLDLTADHMENGRWYNVEGIPVPNIENGVVDYATFSGYRRYHAECHVCHGPDGEGSTYAPALKDSVIHRIDYYQYQEAVASGIYNVNNAANQVMPAFGTNRNVWCYVDDIYVYLIARGTEAIPRGRPANRADKSDEFAAQEASCMDG
;
A
#
# COMPACT_ATOMS: atom_id res chain seq x y z
N MET A 1 32.59 60.16 32.00
CA MET A 1 33.33 60.99 31.03
C MET A 1 34.67 60.34 30.78
N ILE A 2 34.94 59.93 29.54
CA ILE A 2 36.22 59.98 28.82
C ILE A 2 35.94 59.29 27.48
N ALA A 3 35.96 60.11 26.44
CA ALA A 3 35.82 59.69 25.05
C ALA A 3 37.16 59.12 24.55
N LYS A 4 37.09 58.15 23.64
CA LYS A 4 38.13 58.01 22.61
C LYS A 4 37.53 57.42 21.33
N THR A 5 37.26 58.33 20.42
CA THR A 5 37.23 58.13 18.98
C THR A 5 38.60 57.68 18.49
N MET A 6 38.65 56.68 17.60
CA MET A 6 39.74 56.56 16.63
C MET A 6 39.23 55.93 15.33
N ARG A 7 39.79 56.47 14.25
CA ARG A 7 39.34 56.42 12.86
C ARG A 7 39.74 55.13 12.13
N ALA A 8 39.01 54.90 11.06
CA ALA A 8 39.19 53.91 10.00
C ALA A 8 40.62 53.80 9.42
N ALA A 9 40.96 52.57 9.03
CA ALA A 9 41.87 52.29 7.92
C ALA A 9 41.25 51.16 7.09
N ALA A 10 40.75 51.51 5.91
CA ALA A 10 40.40 50.55 4.86
C ALA A 10 41.69 50.10 4.19
N VAL A 11 41.96 48.79 4.20
CA VAL A 11 42.94 48.14 3.33
C VAL A 11 42.18 47.05 2.60
N GLY A 12 41.93 47.29 1.32
CA GLY A 12 41.44 46.28 0.40
C GLY A 12 42.54 45.26 0.16
N LEU A 13 42.22 43.99 0.38
CA LEU A 13 43.01 42.87 -0.08
C LEU A 13 42.14 42.04 -1.03
N VAL A 14 42.36 42.28 -2.32
CA VAL A 14 41.93 41.37 -3.39
C VAL A 14 42.84 40.16 -3.33
N CYS A 15 42.30 38.99 -2.98
CA CYS A 15 42.98 37.72 -3.21
C CYS A 15 42.07 36.85 -4.08
N ALA A 16 42.64 36.50 -5.24
CA ALA A 16 42.04 35.73 -6.30
C ALA A 16 41.69 34.31 -5.83
N SER A 17 40.57 33.83 -6.37
CA SER A 17 40.11 32.44 -6.29
C SER A 17 41.13 31.50 -6.93
N ALA A 18 41.83 30.71 -6.12
CA ALA A 18 42.50 29.50 -6.57
C ALA A 18 41.56 28.32 -6.28
N ALA A 19 40.88 27.84 -7.33
CA ALA A 19 40.15 26.58 -7.31
C ALA A 19 41.16 25.43 -7.14
N ILE A 20 41.15 24.79 -5.97
CA ILE A 20 41.85 23.54 -5.75
C ILE A 20 40.86 22.42 -6.12
N ALA A 21 41.11 21.78 -7.26
CA ALA A 21 40.39 20.58 -7.66
C ALA A 21 40.70 19.44 -6.67
N GLN A 22 39.73 19.08 -5.83
CA GLN A 22 39.73 17.82 -5.10
C GLN A 22 39.16 16.75 -6.02
N THR A 23 40.03 15.92 -6.60
CA THR A 23 39.63 14.63 -7.16
C THR A 23 39.47 13.65 -6.00
N ALA A 24 38.31 13.70 -5.35
CA ALA A 24 37.82 12.58 -4.55
C ALA A 24 36.99 11.70 -5.48
N GLU A 25 37.54 10.55 -5.89
CA GLU A 25 36.74 9.50 -6.51
C GLU A 25 35.74 8.99 -5.48
N THR A 26 34.46 9.33 -5.69
CA THR A 26 33.35 8.71 -4.97
C THR A 26 33.32 7.22 -5.35
N PRO A 27 33.47 6.27 -4.42
CA PRO A 27 33.26 4.87 -4.74
C PRO A 27 31.82 4.66 -5.22
N PRO A 28 31.57 3.85 -6.27
CA PRO A 28 30.23 3.64 -6.78
C PRO A 28 29.33 3.06 -5.68
N ALA A 29 28.17 3.66 -5.49
CA ALA A 29 27.11 3.10 -4.67
C ALA A 29 26.73 1.73 -5.26
N ALA A 30 27.02 0.66 -4.53
CA ALA A 30 26.52 -0.66 -4.85
C ALA A 30 25.01 -0.67 -4.63
N ASN A 31 24.23 -0.60 -5.71
CA ASN A 31 22.81 -0.91 -5.69
C ASN A 31 22.63 -2.42 -5.53
N PRO A 32 22.06 -2.95 -4.43
CA PRO A 32 21.82 -4.38 -4.30
C PRO A 32 20.63 -4.89 -5.14
N ALA A 33 20.05 -4.04 -6.00
CA ALA A 33 18.90 -4.39 -6.83
C ALA A 33 19.24 -4.97 -8.22
N ALA A 34 20.52 -5.23 -8.51
CA ALA A 34 20.96 -5.61 -9.86
C ALA A 34 20.75 -7.10 -10.25
N ASP A 35 20.31 -7.96 -9.33
CA ASP A 35 20.12 -9.41 -9.60
C ASP A 35 18.64 -9.87 -9.60
N ALA A 36 17.69 -8.97 -9.79
CA ALA A 36 16.30 -9.37 -10.06
C ALA A 36 16.10 -9.62 -11.56
N ALA A 37 16.08 -10.89 -11.96
CA ALA A 37 15.73 -11.32 -13.32
C ALA A 37 14.35 -10.75 -13.75
N PRO A 38 14.16 -10.43 -15.04
CA PRO A 38 12.92 -9.83 -15.53
C PRO A 38 11.75 -10.81 -15.35
N LEU A 39 10.70 -10.38 -14.64
CA LEU A 39 9.44 -11.11 -14.57
C LEU A 39 8.77 -11.05 -15.95
N ALA A 40 8.94 -12.11 -16.73
CA ALA A 40 8.17 -12.34 -17.94
C ALA A 40 6.68 -12.39 -17.58
N ALA A 41 5.88 -11.57 -18.25
CA ALA A 41 4.43 -11.59 -18.17
C ALA A 41 3.90 -12.97 -18.58
N THR A 42 3.48 -13.76 -17.59
CA THR A 42 2.64 -14.94 -17.80
C THR A 42 1.23 -14.53 -17.40
N GLU A 43 0.30 -14.60 -18.34
CA GLU A 43 -1.12 -14.31 -18.08
C GLU A 43 -1.65 -15.27 -16.99
N PRO A 44 -2.23 -14.78 -15.88
CA PRO A 44 -2.83 -15.66 -14.90
C PRO A 44 -4.17 -16.18 -15.43
N ASN A 45 -4.27 -17.50 -15.50
CA ASN A 45 -5.47 -18.24 -15.85
C ASN A 45 -6.58 -17.98 -14.80
N ARG A 46 -7.63 -17.26 -15.20
CA ARG A 46 -8.77 -16.87 -14.34
C ARG A 46 -9.75 -18.04 -14.19
N GLY A 47 -9.90 -18.57 -12.98
CA GLY A 47 -11.00 -19.47 -12.63
C GLY A 47 -12.31 -18.69 -12.43
N ALA A 48 -13.41 -19.20 -12.99
CA ALA A 48 -14.76 -18.69 -12.73
C ALA A 48 -15.23 -19.12 -11.33
N SER A 49 -15.92 -18.24 -10.61
CA SER A 49 -16.54 -18.55 -9.32
C SER A 49 -17.79 -19.41 -9.55
N THR A 50 -17.82 -20.63 -9.01
CA THR A 50 -19.01 -21.50 -9.02
C THR A 50 -19.75 -21.37 -7.67
N PRO A 51 -21.09 -21.27 -7.65
CA PRO A 51 -21.86 -21.27 -6.40
C PRO A 51 -21.78 -22.62 -5.67
N ILE A 52 -21.69 -22.58 -4.33
CA ILE A 52 -21.74 -23.77 -3.46
C ILE A 52 -23.21 -24.21 -3.28
N PRO A 53 -23.55 -25.50 -3.43
CA PRO A 53 -24.90 -26.00 -3.19
C PRO A 53 -25.28 -25.98 -1.70
N GLU A 54 -26.52 -25.61 -1.39
CA GLU A 54 -27.04 -25.59 -0.02
C GLU A 54 -26.97 -26.98 0.64
N GLY A 55 -26.33 -27.05 1.81
CA GLY A 55 -26.26 -28.25 2.65
C GLY A 55 -25.00 -29.12 2.51
N ALA A 56 -24.01 -28.71 1.73
CA ALA A 56 -22.73 -29.42 1.67
C ALA A 56 -21.87 -29.15 2.92
N THR A 57 -21.43 -30.21 3.61
CA THR A 57 -20.44 -30.14 4.69
C THR A 57 -19.01 -30.25 4.18
N SER A 58 -18.82 -30.26 2.85
CA SER A 58 -17.58 -30.69 2.21
C SER A 58 -17.49 -30.31 0.66
N VAL A 59 -16.35 -29.77 0.09
CA VAL A 59 -15.92 -29.62 -1.34
C VAL A 59 -14.39 -29.94 -1.57
N GLU A 60 -13.79 -30.10 -2.77
CA GLU A 60 -12.35 -30.46 -3.00
C GLU A 60 -11.38 -29.28 -3.33
N MET A 61 -10.11 -29.27 -2.86
CA MET A 61 -9.14 -28.15 -3.03
C MET A 61 -8.10 -28.38 -4.16
N LYS A 62 -7.97 -27.45 -5.14
CA LYS A 62 -6.84 -27.43 -6.10
C LYS A 62 -6.11 -26.08 -6.11
N ALA A 63 -4.79 -26.13 -5.92
CA ALA A 63 -3.90 -24.97 -5.93
C ALA A 63 -3.74 -24.36 -7.34
N ASN A 64 -3.62 -23.04 -7.41
CA ASN A 64 -3.23 -22.37 -8.66
C ASN A 64 -1.71 -22.36 -8.84
N ALA A 65 -1.25 -22.00 -10.04
CA ALA A 65 0.17 -22.00 -10.42
C ALA A 65 1.06 -21.03 -9.62
N ALA A 66 0.49 -20.21 -8.74
CA ALA A 66 1.20 -19.35 -7.80
C ALA A 66 1.40 -20.00 -6.41
N GLY A 67 0.97 -21.26 -6.22
CA GLY A 67 1.11 -21.97 -4.95
C GLY A 67 0.19 -21.44 -3.84
N SER A 68 -0.77 -20.56 -4.16
CA SER A 68 -1.73 -20.03 -3.20
C SER A 68 -2.95 -20.94 -3.13
N ALA A 69 -3.33 -21.35 -1.92
CA ALA A 69 -4.55 -22.08 -1.67
C ALA A 69 -5.73 -21.13 -1.77
N VAL A 70 -6.36 -21.08 -2.95
CA VAL A 70 -7.68 -20.51 -3.10
C VAL A 70 -8.66 -21.54 -2.55
N ALA A 71 -9.47 -21.16 -1.55
CA ALA A 71 -10.50 -22.02 -0.99
C ALA A 71 -11.57 -22.32 -2.06
N THR A 72 -11.35 -23.41 -2.80
CA THR A 72 -12.36 -24.04 -3.67
C THR A 72 -12.90 -25.34 -3.08
N GLY A 73 -12.44 -25.78 -1.89
CA GLY A 73 -13.13 -26.78 -1.06
C GLY A 73 -12.40 -27.39 0.16
N GLU A 74 -13.21 -27.99 1.07
CA GLU A 74 -12.98 -28.82 2.30
C GLU A 74 -11.82 -28.50 3.22
N GLY A 75 -12.17 -27.77 4.29
CA GLY A 75 -11.81 -28.15 5.65
C GLY A 75 -13.07 -28.09 6.52
N GLU A 76 -13.10 -28.83 7.62
CA GLU A 76 -14.14 -28.67 8.64
C GLU A 76 -14.11 -27.21 9.14
N VAL A 77 -15.22 -26.49 8.96
CA VAL A 77 -15.36 -25.11 9.44
C VAL A 77 -16.25 -25.10 10.67
N THR A 78 -15.75 -24.54 11.76
CA THR A 78 -16.56 -24.26 12.95
C THR A 78 -17.39 -22.99 12.74
N ALA A 79 -18.53 -22.90 13.42
CA ALA A 79 -19.35 -21.69 13.38
C ALA A 79 -18.52 -20.49 13.90
N GLY A 80 -18.25 -19.51 13.02
CA GLY A 80 -17.40 -18.35 13.30
C GLY A 80 -16.10 -18.28 12.49
N GLN A 81 -15.81 -19.26 11.63
CA GLN A 81 -14.57 -19.29 10.83
C GLN A 81 -14.74 -18.57 9.47
N THR A 82 -13.91 -17.57 9.20
CA THR A 82 -13.85 -16.88 7.89
C THR A 82 -13.19 -17.78 6.83
N ILE A 83 -13.87 -17.96 5.70
CA ILE A 83 -13.45 -18.82 4.59
C ILE A 83 -12.22 -18.20 3.91
N GLY A 84 -11.09 -18.93 3.88
CA GLY A 84 -10.03 -18.78 2.87
C GLY A 84 -9.12 -17.57 2.95
N VAL A 85 -8.59 -17.22 4.15
CA VAL A 85 -7.63 -16.11 4.27
C VAL A 85 -6.27 -16.51 3.68
N VAL A 86 -5.87 -15.92 2.54
CA VAL A 86 -4.51 -16.08 2.00
C VAL A 86 -3.52 -15.49 2.99
N LYS A 87 -2.56 -16.30 3.45
CA LYS A 87 -1.52 -15.83 4.37
C LYS A 87 -0.55 -14.90 3.63
N PRO A 88 -0.30 -13.67 4.12
CA PRO A 88 0.71 -12.80 3.53
C PRO A 88 2.10 -13.41 3.60
N THR A 89 2.92 -13.13 2.59
CA THR A 89 4.32 -13.59 2.52
C THR A 89 5.32 -12.45 2.73
N VAL A 90 4.85 -11.20 2.81
CA VAL A 90 5.67 -10.06 3.22
C VAL A 90 6.15 -10.29 4.67
N PRO A 91 7.46 -10.30 4.92
CA PRO A 91 8.00 -10.43 6.28
C PRO A 91 7.49 -9.31 7.19
N GLY A 92 7.06 -9.66 8.41
CA GLY A 92 6.61 -8.68 9.40
C GLY A 92 5.18 -8.18 9.22
N LEU A 93 4.46 -8.61 8.18
CA LEU A 93 3.04 -8.24 8.03
C LEU A 93 2.16 -9.03 9.00
N ASP A 94 1.98 -8.49 10.20
CA ASP A 94 0.99 -8.96 11.18
C ASP A 94 -0.35 -8.25 10.95
N LEU A 95 -1.39 -9.06 10.69
CA LEU A 95 -2.75 -8.58 10.44
C LEU A 95 -3.64 -8.62 11.69
N THR A 96 -3.06 -8.91 12.85
CA THR A 96 -3.79 -8.93 14.12
C THR A 96 -4.12 -7.50 14.54
N ALA A 97 -5.41 -7.18 14.59
CA ALA A 97 -5.89 -5.92 15.15
C ALA A 97 -5.60 -5.86 16.66
N ASP A 98 -4.98 -4.79 17.11
CA ASP A 98 -4.58 -4.57 18.51
C ASP A 98 -5.39 -3.42 19.13
N HIS A 99 -5.38 -2.26 18.49
CA HIS A 99 -6.09 -1.07 18.98
C HIS A 99 -6.72 -0.27 17.84
N MET A 100 -7.66 0.59 18.22
CA MET A 100 -8.32 1.51 17.30
C MET A 100 -7.90 2.94 17.64
N GLU A 101 -7.47 3.69 16.62
CA GLU A 101 -7.13 5.11 16.71
C GLU A 101 -7.76 5.86 15.55
N ASN A 102 -8.38 7.02 15.79
CA ASN A 102 -8.98 7.87 14.74
C ASN A 102 -9.96 7.11 13.81
N GLY A 103 -10.66 6.10 14.35
CA GLY A 103 -11.60 5.25 13.62
C GLY A 103 -10.96 4.23 12.67
N ARG A 104 -9.65 3.93 12.84
CA ARG A 104 -8.90 2.91 12.10
C ARG A 104 -8.31 1.89 13.05
N TRP A 105 -8.20 0.65 12.61
CA TRP A 105 -7.57 -0.42 13.36
C TRP A 105 -6.09 -0.54 13.00
N TYR A 106 -5.26 -0.76 14.01
CA TYR A 106 -3.82 -0.91 13.88
C TYR A 106 -3.35 -2.18 14.60
N ASN A 107 -2.26 -2.77 14.11
CA ASN A 107 -1.55 -3.83 14.83
C ASN A 107 -0.61 -3.25 15.91
N VAL A 108 0.09 -4.13 16.62
CA VAL A 108 1.05 -3.74 17.69
C VAL A 108 2.23 -2.89 17.20
N GLU A 109 2.50 -2.89 15.89
CA GLU A 109 3.56 -2.12 15.26
C GLU A 109 3.05 -0.76 14.72
N GLY A 110 1.77 -0.45 14.89
CA GLY A 110 1.15 0.77 14.37
C GLY A 110 0.87 0.75 12.87
N ILE A 111 0.85 -0.43 12.24
CA ILE A 111 0.48 -0.60 10.83
C ILE A 111 -1.04 -0.78 10.73
N PRO A 112 -1.73 -0.07 9.82
CA PRO A 112 -3.18 -0.18 9.69
C PRO A 112 -3.57 -1.57 9.16
N VAL A 113 -4.60 -2.16 9.77
CA VAL A 113 -5.11 -3.50 9.42
C VAL A 113 -6.63 -3.47 9.27
N PRO A 114 -7.23 -4.30 8.40
CA PRO A 114 -8.69 -4.41 8.33
C PRO A 114 -9.24 -5.10 9.59
N ASN A 115 -10.43 -4.70 10.04
CA ASN A 115 -11.19 -5.46 11.03
C ASN A 115 -12.53 -5.89 10.42
N ILE A 116 -12.78 -7.20 10.37
CA ILE A 116 -13.96 -7.76 9.71
C ILE A 116 -14.62 -8.73 10.68
N GLU A 117 -15.84 -8.39 11.10
CA GLU A 117 -16.61 -9.17 12.06
C GLU A 117 -17.92 -9.59 11.43
N ASN A 118 -18.18 -10.90 11.36
CA ASN A 118 -19.43 -11.46 10.83
C ASN A 118 -19.80 -10.93 9.42
N GLY A 119 -18.80 -10.70 8.56
CA GLY A 119 -18.99 -10.15 7.21
C GLY A 119 -19.30 -8.65 7.15
N VAL A 120 -19.19 -7.94 8.28
CA VAL A 120 -19.23 -6.49 8.37
C VAL A 120 -17.79 -5.97 8.37
N VAL A 121 -17.43 -5.19 7.36
CA VAL A 121 -16.10 -4.56 7.31
C VAL A 121 -16.07 -3.31 8.20
N ASP A 122 -14.93 -2.99 8.78
CA ASP A 122 -14.72 -1.70 9.42
C ASP A 122 -14.90 -0.54 8.42
N TYR A 123 -15.15 0.67 8.94
CA TYR A 123 -15.42 1.82 8.09
C TYR A 123 -14.23 2.18 7.19
N ALA A 124 -12.99 2.03 7.66
CA ALA A 124 -11.79 2.36 6.90
C ALA A 124 -11.62 1.41 5.70
N THR A 125 -11.88 0.11 5.85
CA THR A 125 -11.91 -0.83 4.73
C THR A 125 -12.97 -0.44 3.68
N PHE A 126 -14.17 -0.03 4.10
CA PHE A 126 -15.19 0.45 3.16
C PHE A 126 -14.82 1.80 2.51
N SER A 127 -14.23 2.72 3.26
CA SER A 127 -13.69 3.98 2.75
C SER A 127 -12.64 3.70 1.68
N GLY A 128 -11.71 2.78 1.98
CA GLY A 128 -10.66 2.32 1.08
C GLY A 128 -11.19 1.81 -0.26
N TYR A 129 -12.23 0.97 -0.24
CA TYR A 129 -12.92 0.54 -1.46
C TYR A 129 -13.35 1.74 -2.33
N ARG A 130 -13.97 2.76 -1.72
CA ARG A 130 -14.45 3.94 -2.45
C ARG A 130 -13.30 4.77 -3.00
N ARG A 131 -12.21 4.94 -2.25
CA ARG A 131 -11.05 5.75 -2.66
C ARG A 131 -10.21 5.04 -3.72
N TYR A 132 -10.00 3.73 -3.56
CA TYR A 132 -9.43 2.87 -4.59
C TYR A 132 -10.22 2.98 -5.90
N HIS A 133 -11.54 2.93 -5.81
CA HIS A 133 -12.40 3.06 -6.98
C HIS A 133 -12.48 4.50 -7.51
N ALA A 134 -12.08 5.52 -6.77
CA ALA A 134 -12.01 6.87 -7.32
C ALA A 134 -10.70 7.11 -8.07
N GLU A 135 -9.58 6.64 -7.50
CA GLU A 135 -8.25 7.13 -7.87
C GLU A 135 -7.32 6.05 -8.43
N CYS A 136 -7.56 4.76 -8.14
CA CYS A 136 -6.60 3.69 -8.43
C CYS A 136 -7.08 2.70 -9.49
N HIS A 137 -8.39 2.40 -9.56
CA HIS A 137 -8.91 1.32 -10.41
C HIS A 137 -8.61 1.52 -11.90
N VAL A 138 -8.44 2.77 -12.34
CA VAL A 138 -8.30 3.10 -13.76
C VAL A 138 -7.04 2.45 -14.34
N CYS A 139 -6.00 2.34 -13.52
CA CYS A 139 -4.75 1.68 -13.88
C CYS A 139 -4.69 0.27 -13.29
N HIS A 140 -5.06 0.10 -12.02
CA HIS A 140 -4.87 -1.16 -11.29
C HIS A 140 -6.06 -2.12 -11.39
N GLY A 141 -7.02 -1.83 -12.27
CA GLY A 141 -8.18 -2.67 -12.52
C GLY A 141 -9.22 -2.64 -11.38
N PRO A 142 -10.40 -3.23 -11.60
CA PRO A 142 -11.38 -3.40 -10.53
C PRO A 142 -10.81 -4.30 -9.44
N ASP A 143 -11.18 -4.04 -8.17
CA ASP A 143 -10.88 -4.90 -7.02
C ASP A 143 -9.40 -5.17 -6.70
N GLY A 144 -8.46 -4.41 -7.27
CA GLY A 144 -7.01 -4.62 -7.09
C GLY A 144 -6.42 -5.70 -7.99
N GLU A 145 -7.15 -6.17 -9.00
CA GLU A 145 -6.78 -7.34 -9.84
C GLU A 145 -5.71 -7.05 -10.90
N GLY A 146 -5.30 -5.79 -11.03
CA GLY A 146 -4.36 -5.35 -12.05
C GLY A 146 -5.00 -5.18 -13.42
N SER A 147 -4.20 -4.69 -14.36
CA SER A 147 -4.58 -4.55 -15.76
C SER A 147 -3.38 -4.85 -16.65
N THR A 148 -3.56 -4.71 -17.97
CA THR A 148 -2.44 -4.71 -18.91
C THR A 148 -1.50 -3.53 -18.72
N TYR A 149 -1.91 -2.50 -17.98
CA TYR A 149 -1.14 -1.28 -17.74
C TYR A 149 -0.41 -1.28 -16.39
N ALA A 150 -1.00 -1.83 -15.34
CA ALA A 150 -0.46 -1.74 -13.98
C ALA A 150 -0.68 -3.04 -13.17
N PRO A 151 0.17 -3.34 -12.16
CA PRO A 151 0.12 -4.61 -11.43
C PRO A 151 -1.13 -4.76 -10.55
N ALA A 152 -1.41 -6.00 -10.16
CA ALA A 152 -2.42 -6.34 -9.17
C ALA A 152 -1.99 -5.86 -7.78
N LEU A 153 -2.62 -4.79 -7.29
CA LEU A 153 -2.25 -4.19 -6.01
C LEU A 153 -2.60 -5.10 -4.83
N LYS A 154 -3.68 -5.88 -4.93
CA LYS A 154 -4.06 -6.81 -3.86
C LYS A 154 -2.94 -7.83 -3.59
N ASP A 155 -2.28 -8.31 -4.66
CA ASP A 155 -1.17 -9.26 -4.55
C ASP A 155 0.12 -8.55 -4.14
N SER A 156 0.30 -7.30 -4.58
CA SER A 156 1.50 -6.52 -4.28
C SER A 156 1.65 -6.30 -2.77
N VAL A 157 0.58 -5.87 -2.09
CA VAL A 157 0.62 -5.53 -0.65
C VAL A 157 0.71 -6.74 0.29
N ILE A 158 0.43 -7.94 -0.20
CA ILE A 158 0.53 -9.18 0.59
C ILE A 158 1.78 -10.00 0.26
N HIS A 159 2.40 -9.80 -0.91
CA HIS A 159 3.52 -10.63 -1.37
C HIS A 159 4.81 -9.90 -1.71
N ARG A 160 4.77 -8.60 -1.99
CA ARG A 160 5.89 -7.91 -2.66
C ARG A 160 6.39 -6.70 -1.90
N ILE A 161 5.48 -5.90 -1.35
CA ILE A 161 5.82 -4.64 -0.70
C ILE A 161 5.21 -4.58 0.70
N ASP A 162 5.98 -4.04 1.64
CA ASP A 162 5.47 -3.70 2.97
C ASP A 162 4.67 -2.39 2.96
N TYR A 163 4.09 -2.05 4.10
CA TYR A 163 3.28 -0.83 4.27
C TYR A 163 4.06 0.45 3.99
N TYR A 164 5.34 0.52 4.35
CA TYR A 164 6.16 1.72 4.16
C TYR A 164 6.56 1.89 2.69
N GLN A 165 6.89 0.80 2.02
CA GLN A 165 7.11 0.78 0.57
C GLN A 165 5.84 1.15 -0.21
N TYR A 166 4.68 0.68 0.26
CA TYR A 166 3.39 1.11 -0.28
C TYR A 166 3.18 2.62 -0.14
N GLN A 167 3.39 3.18 1.06
CA GLN A 167 3.26 4.61 1.28
C GLN A 167 4.24 5.42 0.42
N GLU A 168 5.51 4.99 0.33
CA GLU A 168 6.52 5.65 -0.49
C GLU A 168 6.11 5.67 -1.97
N ALA A 169 5.67 4.53 -2.51
CA ALA A 169 5.20 4.42 -3.88
C ALA A 169 3.98 5.30 -4.16
N VAL A 170 3.02 5.36 -3.23
CA VAL A 170 1.84 6.23 -3.37
C VAL A 170 2.22 7.71 -3.27
N ALA A 171 3.06 8.08 -2.30
CA ALA A 171 3.46 9.46 -2.07
C ALA A 171 4.26 10.01 -3.25
N SER A 172 5.30 9.28 -3.66
CA SER A 172 6.33 9.73 -4.59
C SER A 172 6.05 9.33 -6.04
N GLY A 173 5.14 8.38 -6.26
CA GLY A 173 4.95 7.74 -7.55
C GLY A 173 6.08 6.77 -7.89
N ILE A 174 5.97 6.14 -9.05
CA ILE A 174 6.97 5.23 -9.60
C ILE A 174 7.29 5.68 -11.02
N TYR A 175 8.57 5.89 -11.32
CA TYR A 175 9.02 6.28 -12.65
C TYR A 175 10.18 5.42 -13.11
N ASN A 176 9.87 4.27 -13.71
CA ASN A 176 10.85 3.35 -14.30
C ASN A 176 10.66 3.32 -15.81
N VAL A 177 11.32 4.25 -16.50
CA VAL A 177 11.25 4.38 -17.96
C VAL A 177 12.64 4.12 -18.55
N ASN A 178 12.76 3.01 -19.27
CA ASN A 178 13.96 2.59 -20.01
C ASN A 178 13.56 1.67 -21.19
N ASN A 179 14.53 1.16 -21.95
CA ASN A 179 14.25 0.31 -23.11
C ASN A 179 13.54 -1.01 -22.77
N ALA A 180 13.58 -1.45 -21.51
CA ALA A 180 13.00 -2.70 -21.02
C ALA A 180 11.70 -2.50 -20.20
N ALA A 181 11.44 -1.30 -19.66
CA ALA A 181 10.28 -1.02 -18.81
C ALA A 181 9.75 0.40 -19.03
N ASN A 182 8.43 0.56 -19.01
CA ASN A 182 7.78 1.86 -19.06
C ASN A 182 6.68 1.93 -17.99
N GLN A 183 7.09 1.98 -16.73
CA GLN A 183 6.19 2.07 -15.57
C GLN A 183 6.13 3.51 -15.08
N VAL A 184 4.94 4.10 -15.15
CA VAL A 184 4.68 5.46 -14.70
C VAL A 184 3.44 5.44 -13.80
N MET A 185 3.67 5.48 -12.50
CA MET A 185 2.63 5.74 -11.49
C MET A 185 2.78 7.19 -11.02
N PRO A 186 1.76 8.05 -11.17
CA PRO A 186 1.82 9.42 -10.66
C PRO A 186 2.05 9.47 -9.15
N ALA A 187 2.67 10.57 -8.69
CA ALA A 187 2.78 10.87 -7.27
C ALA A 187 1.43 11.37 -6.72
N PHE A 188 0.99 10.81 -5.60
CA PHE A 188 -0.27 11.17 -4.94
C PHE A 188 -0.08 11.83 -3.57
N GLY A 189 1.16 12.06 -3.13
CA GLY A 189 1.44 12.66 -1.81
C GLY A 189 0.84 14.06 -1.59
N THR A 190 0.50 14.78 -2.67
CA THR A 190 -0.18 16.09 -2.58
C THR A 190 -1.65 16.02 -2.99
N ASN A 191 -2.17 14.86 -3.40
CA ASN A 191 -3.59 14.69 -3.71
C ASN A 191 -4.33 14.27 -2.43
N ARG A 192 -5.03 15.21 -1.80
CA ARG A 192 -5.77 14.95 -0.55
C ARG A 192 -6.82 13.85 -0.67
N ASN A 193 -7.40 13.64 -1.86
CA ASN A 193 -8.37 12.55 -2.08
C ASN A 193 -7.73 11.15 -2.01
N VAL A 194 -6.40 11.07 -2.07
CA VAL A 194 -5.63 9.83 -1.84
C VAL A 194 -4.92 9.89 -0.50
N TRP A 195 -4.11 10.93 -0.26
CA TRP A 195 -3.18 10.95 0.87
C TRP A 195 -3.88 10.95 2.23
N CYS A 196 -5.02 11.63 2.37
CA CYS A 196 -5.82 11.59 3.60
C CYS A 196 -6.48 10.23 3.89
N TYR A 197 -6.43 9.32 2.91
CA TYR A 197 -7.07 8.00 2.94
C TYR A 197 -6.10 6.89 2.52
N VAL A 198 -4.79 7.13 2.57
CA VAL A 198 -3.77 6.17 2.10
C VAL A 198 -3.86 4.87 2.91
N ASP A 199 -4.09 4.97 4.22
CA ASP A 199 -4.29 3.82 5.10
C ASP A 199 -5.57 3.05 4.78
N ASP A 200 -6.65 3.76 4.48
CA ASP A 200 -7.94 3.16 4.10
C ASP A 200 -7.77 2.31 2.83
N ILE A 201 -7.09 2.85 1.82
CA ILE A 201 -6.80 2.14 0.57
C ILE A 201 -5.94 0.91 0.85
N TYR A 202 -4.94 1.02 1.71
CA TYR A 202 -4.08 -0.09 2.11
C TYR A 202 -4.89 -1.22 2.75
N VAL A 203 -5.71 -0.95 3.77
CA VAL A 203 -6.48 -1.99 4.47
C VAL A 203 -7.52 -2.64 3.56
N TYR A 204 -8.09 -1.89 2.62
CA TYR A 204 -8.93 -2.47 1.57
C TYR A 204 -8.14 -3.44 0.69
N LEU A 205 -6.95 -3.06 0.23
CA LEU A 205 -6.10 -3.92 -0.59
C LEU A 205 -5.62 -5.17 0.17
N ILE A 206 -5.34 -5.04 1.47
CA ILE A 206 -5.05 -6.18 2.35
C ILE A 206 -6.27 -7.10 2.42
N ALA A 207 -7.45 -6.58 2.74
CA ALA A 207 -8.68 -7.39 2.81
C ALA A 207 -9.00 -8.09 1.47
N ARG A 208 -8.73 -7.44 0.34
CA ARG A 208 -8.83 -8.05 -1.00
C ARG A 208 -7.77 -9.12 -1.23
N GLY A 209 -6.51 -8.84 -0.90
CA GLY A 209 -5.37 -9.71 -1.16
C GLY A 209 -5.38 -10.96 -0.30
N THR A 210 -5.82 -10.82 0.95
CA THR A 210 -6.05 -11.96 1.84
C THR A 210 -7.36 -12.68 1.53
N GLU A 211 -8.13 -12.23 0.53
CA GLU A 211 -9.47 -12.77 0.20
C GLU A 211 -10.44 -12.78 1.40
N ALA A 212 -10.25 -11.88 2.37
CA ALA A 212 -11.13 -11.74 3.53
C ALA A 212 -12.46 -11.08 3.18
N ILE A 213 -12.52 -10.39 2.03
CA ILE A 213 -13.75 -9.86 1.44
C ILE A 213 -13.89 -10.35 -0.01
N PRO A 214 -15.13 -10.60 -0.50
CA PRO A 214 -15.36 -10.93 -1.89
C PRO A 214 -15.21 -9.72 -2.81
N ARG A 215 -15.19 -9.97 -4.13
CA ARG A 215 -15.09 -8.92 -5.15
C ARG A 215 -16.32 -8.02 -5.15
N GLY A 216 -16.13 -6.79 -5.59
CA GLY A 216 -17.16 -5.77 -5.64
C GLY A 216 -17.28 -4.98 -4.35
N ARG A 217 -18.36 -4.18 -4.28
CA ARG A 217 -18.64 -3.30 -3.15
C ARG A 217 -18.92 -4.13 -1.88
N PRO A 218 -18.22 -3.87 -0.75
CA PRO A 218 -18.58 -4.48 0.52
C PRO A 218 -20.05 -4.18 0.87
N ALA A 219 -20.82 -5.23 1.14
CA ALA A 219 -22.27 -5.12 1.35
C ALA A 219 -22.62 -4.49 2.70
N ASN A 220 -21.90 -4.89 3.75
CA ASN A 220 -22.10 -4.42 5.12
C ASN A 220 -20.83 -3.75 5.61
N ARG A 221 -21.00 -2.65 6.37
CA ARG A 221 -19.92 -1.90 6.98
C ARG A 221 -20.32 -1.40 8.36
N ALA A 222 -19.33 -1.19 9.23
CA ALA A 222 -19.51 -0.41 10.43
C ALA A 222 -19.87 1.06 10.10
N ASP A 223 -20.49 1.72 11.07
CA ASP A 223 -20.79 3.14 10.97
C ASP A 223 -19.51 3.99 10.95
N LYS A 224 -19.60 5.16 10.34
CA LYS A 224 -18.50 6.13 10.37
C LYS A 224 -18.47 6.73 11.78
N SER A 225 -17.38 6.56 12.51
CA SER A 225 -17.24 7.14 13.84
C SER A 225 -17.00 8.66 13.77
N ASP A 226 -17.28 9.35 14.88
CA ASP A 226 -17.02 10.79 15.00
C ASP A 226 -15.50 11.09 14.92
N GLU A 227 -14.66 10.21 15.47
CA GLU A 227 -13.20 10.31 15.39
C GLU A 227 -12.70 10.20 13.95
N PHE A 228 -13.25 9.27 13.16
CA PHE A 228 -12.91 9.17 11.74
C PHE A 228 -13.33 10.45 11.01
N ALA A 229 -14.53 10.97 11.28
CA ALA A 229 -15.02 12.20 10.65
C ALA A 229 -14.15 13.42 11.01
N ALA A 230 -13.73 13.54 12.27
CA ALA A 230 -12.83 14.59 12.72
C ALA A 230 -11.45 14.51 12.06
N GLN A 231 -10.87 13.31 11.96
CA GLN A 231 -9.59 13.09 11.29
C GLN A 231 -9.67 13.39 9.80
N GLU A 232 -10.75 12.96 9.15
CA GLU A 232 -11.01 13.26 7.74
C GLU A 232 -11.06 14.78 7.51
N ALA A 233 -11.87 15.51 8.29
CA ALA A 233 -11.97 16.97 8.19
C ALA A 233 -10.62 17.64 8.42
N SER A 234 -9.88 17.22 9.46
CA SER A 234 -8.56 17.79 9.77
C SER A 234 -7.55 17.65 8.63
N CYS A 235 -7.59 16.55 7.87
CA CYS A 235 -6.68 16.36 6.74
C CYS A 235 -7.14 17.10 5.48
N MET A 236 -8.45 17.12 5.23
CA MET A 236 -9.03 17.71 4.03
C MET A 236 -9.11 19.24 4.08
N ASP A 237 -9.27 19.83 5.27
CA ASP A 237 -9.43 21.27 5.48
C ASP A 237 -8.12 22.03 5.75
N GLY A 238 -7.02 21.31 6.04
CA GLY A 238 -5.66 21.88 6.08
C GLY A 238 -5.14 22.22 4.70
#